data_AF-A0A962Y0B3-F1
#
_entry.id   AF-A0A962Y0B3-F1
#
_cell.length_a   1.000
_cell.length_b   1.000
_cell.length_c   1.000
_cell.angle_alpha   90.00
_cell.angle_beta   90.00
_cell.angle_gamma   90.00
#
_symmetry.space_group_name_H-M   'P 1'
#
loop_
_entity.id
_entity.type
_entity.pdbx_description
1 polymer ?
#
loop_
_entity_poly.entity_id
_entity_poly.type
_entity_poly.pdbx_seq_one_letter_code
_entity_poly.pdbx_strand_id
1 'polypeptide(L)'
;MVLSLDSSRLQALTINPRWIWNAFWRWWRDGLLAWLPASVRRWLTGSSRRLVIAVDENGYVLSREEAGQNQVLERLDRALPDDRLVARWFKAEKARQLVLRFPADRALTRTLSLPLAAEKNLRQVAGFEMDRLTPFTADQVYYHARVLQRQPEQRRLRVELTTLPRVAVDPMLLQLRQQGLSPDVLDVVGADSDLNLLPPEQRVRRDLWEQRMRAMAIVASLLLVVVASVLPIWQQRALLLQANAKSGRLQAAANQAMTLR
;
A
#
# COMPACT_ATOMS: atom_id res chain seq x y z
N MET A 1 39.69 29.61 40.31
CA MET A 1 38.55 28.66 40.26
C MET A 1 38.33 28.33 38.79
N VAL A 2 38.87 27.21 38.35
CA VAL A 2 38.95 26.79 36.93
C VAL A 2 37.62 26.11 36.58
N LEU A 3 36.81 26.74 35.72
CA LEU A 3 35.61 26.13 35.16
C LEU A 3 36.01 25.38 33.89
N SER A 4 36.31 24.08 34.07
CA SER A 4 36.40 23.10 33.00
C SER A 4 35.01 22.88 32.41
N LEU A 5 34.80 23.26 31.15
CA LEU A 5 33.60 22.92 30.39
C LEU A 5 33.85 21.60 29.66
N ASP A 6 33.21 20.56 30.17
CA ASP A 6 33.16 19.20 29.67
C ASP A 6 32.53 19.15 28.25
N SER A 7 33.35 18.81 27.26
CA SER A 7 33.03 18.78 25.82
C SER A 7 32.57 17.40 25.33
N SER A 8 32.00 16.57 26.21
CA SER A 8 31.70 15.15 25.92
C SER A 8 30.30 14.82 25.37
N ARG A 9 29.50 15.81 24.94
CA ARG A 9 28.13 15.57 24.42
C ARG A 9 27.94 15.95 22.96
N LEU A 10 28.67 15.31 22.06
CA LEU A 10 28.26 15.20 20.65
C LEU A 10 28.35 13.75 20.21
N GLN A 11 27.39 12.94 20.68
CA GLN A 11 27.07 11.67 20.01
C GLN A 11 26.54 12.03 18.63
N ALA A 12 27.42 11.94 17.64
CA ALA A 12 27.07 11.95 16.24
C ALA A 12 26.05 10.82 16.01
N LEU A 13 24.77 11.18 15.99
CA LEU A 13 23.71 10.38 15.40
C LEU A 13 24.16 10.13 13.95
N THR A 14 24.73 8.95 13.72
CA THR A 14 25.00 8.44 12.37
C THR A 14 23.65 8.10 11.76
N ILE A 15 22.94 9.14 11.33
CA ILE A 15 21.63 9.04 10.70
C ILE A 15 21.86 8.37 9.34
N ASN A 16 21.46 7.11 9.25
CA ASN A 16 21.64 6.30 8.07
C ASN A 16 20.76 6.86 6.91
N PRO A 17 21.35 7.47 5.86
CA PRO A 17 20.62 8.31 4.91
C PRO A 17 19.62 7.55 4.03
N ARG A 18 19.76 6.22 3.92
CA ARG A 18 18.86 5.38 3.13
C ARG A 18 17.49 5.13 3.79
N TRP A 19 17.38 5.30 5.11
CA TRP A 19 16.11 5.18 5.84
C TRP A 19 15.23 6.43 5.70
N ILE A 20 15.86 7.61 5.61
CA ILE A 20 15.13 8.89 5.47
C ILE A 20 14.38 8.92 4.15
N TRP A 21 14.95 8.47 3.04
CA TRP A 21 14.32 8.70 1.73
C TRP A 21 12.95 8.01 1.59
N ASN A 22 12.85 6.73 1.96
CA ASN A 22 11.57 6.01 1.90
C ASN A 22 10.58 6.50 2.96
N ALA A 23 11.06 6.82 4.17
CA ALA A 23 10.22 7.36 5.24
C ALA A 23 9.71 8.77 4.90
N PHE A 24 10.56 9.62 4.32
CA PHE A 24 10.26 10.97 3.85
C PHE A 24 9.28 10.92 2.69
N TRP A 25 9.52 10.10 1.66
CA TRP A 25 8.58 9.96 0.55
C TRP A 25 7.23 9.43 1.00
N ARG A 26 7.22 8.46 1.92
CA ARG A 26 5.98 7.94 2.51
C ARG A 26 5.27 9.02 3.33
N TRP A 27 5.97 9.71 4.23
CA TRP A 27 5.43 10.82 5.02
C TRP A 27 4.91 11.97 4.14
N TRP A 28 5.69 12.41 3.15
CA TRP A 28 5.35 13.48 2.23
C TRP A 28 4.12 13.12 1.39
N ARG A 29 4.07 11.88 0.89
CA ARG A 29 2.90 11.35 0.18
C ARG A 29 1.69 11.24 1.12
N ASP A 30 1.87 10.75 2.34
CA ASP A 30 0.78 10.59 3.32
C ASP A 30 0.25 11.97 3.76
N GLY A 31 1.12 12.98 3.87
CA GLY A 31 0.76 14.38 4.13
C GLY A 31 0.02 15.03 2.96
N LEU A 32 0.46 14.81 1.72
CA LEU A 32 -0.29 15.23 0.53
C LEU A 32 -1.65 14.56 0.45
N LEU A 33 -1.71 13.24 0.65
CA LEU A 33 -2.97 12.48 0.66
C LEU A 33 -3.90 12.88 1.80
N ALA A 34 -3.37 13.41 2.92
CA ALA A 34 -4.16 13.93 4.02
C ALA A 34 -4.88 15.25 3.65
N TRP A 35 -4.34 16.04 2.73
CA TRP A 35 -4.98 17.27 2.22
C TRP A 35 -5.92 17.03 1.04
N LEU A 36 -5.92 15.85 0.43
CA LEU A 36 -6.86 15.53 -0.63
C LEU A 36 -8.25 15.14 -0.06
N PRO A 37 -9.36 15.62 -0.68
CA PRO A 37 -10.70 15.19 -0.33
C PRO A 37 -10.82 13.66 -0.36
N ALA A 38 -11.60 13.09 0.55
CA ALA A 38 -11.75 11.64 0.68
C ALA A 38 -12.14 10.96 -0.65
N SER A 39 -12.85 11.64 -1.54
CA SER A 39 -13.24 11.16 -2.86
C SER A 39 -12.05 11.04 -3.83
N VAL A 40 -11.14 12.02 -3.82
CA VAL A 40 -9.95 12.01 -4.70
C VAL A 40 -8.89 11.07 -4.14
N ARG A 41 -8.75 11.00 -2.82
CA ARG A 41 -7.91 9.98 -2.15
C ARG A 41 -8.37 8.57 -2.52
N ARG A 42 -9.67 8.27 -2.45
CA ARG A 42 -10.26 6.97 -2.84
C ARG A 42 -10.06 6.66 -4.33
N TRP A 43 -10.11 7.67 -5.19
CA TRP A 43 -9.85 7.51 -6.63
C TRP A 43 -8.37 7.20 -6.92
N LEU A 44 -7.44 7.90 -6.25
CA LEU A 44 -5.99 7.72 -6.36
C LEU A 44 -5.49 6.39 -5.77
N THR A 45 -5.99 5.99 -4.59
CA THR A 45 -5.62 4.72 -3.96
C THR A 45 -6.32 3.52 -4.62
N GLY A 46 -7.31 3.78 -5.48
CA GLY A 46 -8.21 2.78 -6.02
C GLY A 46 -9.18 2.30 -4.95
N SER A 47 -10.48 2.54 -5.14
CA SER A 47 -11.51 1.76 -4.45
C SER A 47 -11.40 0.34 -5.01
N SER A 48 -10.55 -0.50 -4.42
CA SER A 48 -10.44 -1.90 -4.83
C SER A 48 -11.71 -2.60 -4.35
N ARG A 49 -12.71 -2.66 -5.24
CA ARG A 49 -13.89 -3.49 -5.03
C ARG A 49 -13.44 -4.93 -4.96
N ARG A 50 -13.67 -5.55 -3.80
CA ARG A 50 -13.34 -6.96 -3.55
C ARG A 50 -14.63 -7.76 -3.56
N LEU A 51 -14.63 -8.87 -4.27
CA LEU A 51 -15.68 -9.87 -4.14
C LEU A 51 -15.19 -10.88 -3.10
N VAL A 52 -15.92 -11.02 -2.01
CA VAL A 52 -15.57 -11.88 -0.89
C VAL A 52 -16.48 -13.11 -0.90
N ILE A 53 -15.88 -14.29 -0.90
CA ILE A 53 -16.54 -15.56 -0.63
C ILE A 53 -16.22 -15.89 0.81
N ALA A 54 -17.16 -15.63 1.73
CA ALA A 54 -17.02 -16.01 3.12
C ALA A 54 -17.54 -17.43 3.35
N VAL A 55 -16.74 -18.24 4.04
CA VAL A 55 -17.07 -19.58 4.48
C VAL A 55 -17.80 -19.46 5.81
N ASP A 56 -19.01 -20.00 5.87
CA ASP A 56 -19.85 -20.03 7.06
C ASP A 56 -20.19 -21.49 7.44
N GLU A 57 -20.75 -21.72 8.63
CA GLU A 57 -21.14 -23.06 9.08
C GLU A 57 -22.23 -23.68 8.19
N ASN A 58 -23.10 -22.83 7.63
CA ASN A 58 -24.26 -23.26 6.84
C ASN A 58 -24.04 -23.20 5.32
N GLY A 59 -22.90 -22.69 4.84
CA GLY A 59 -22.61 -22.59 3.41
C GLY A 59 -21.67 -21.44 3.08
N TYR A 60 -21.99 -20.72 2.02
CA TYR A 60 -21.13 -19.67 1.47
C TYR A 60 -21.87 -18.35 1.37
N VAL A 61 -21.26 -17.28 1.82
CA VAL A 61 -21.80 -15.93 1.68
C VAL A 61 -20.97 -15.17 0.68
N LEU A 62 -21.60 -14.77 -0.42
CA LEU A 62 -20.99 -13.90 -1.41
C LEU A 62 -21.29 -12.46 -1.03
N SER A 63 -20.25 -11.67 -0.82
CA SER A 63 -20.39 -10.28 -0.44
C SER A 63 -19.44 -9.38 -1.21
N ARG A 64 -19.84 -8.12 -1.36
CA ARG A 64 -19.02 -7.05 -1.91
C ARG A 64 -18.40 -6.28 -0.77
N GLU A 65 -17.09 -6.10 -0.83
CA GLU A 65 -16.37 -5.19 0.05
C GLU A 65 -15.84 -3.98 -0.74
N GLU A 66 -16.27 -2.78 -0.35
CA GLU A 66 -15.78 -1.51 -0.91
C GLU A 66 -15.49 -0.53 0.22
N ALA A 67 -14.23 -0.06 0.31
CA ALA A 67 -13.80 0.94 1.29
C ALA A 67 -14.17 0.60 2.75
N GLY A 68 -14.12 -0.68 3.14
CA GLY A 68 -14.47 -1.16 4.47
C GLY A 68 -15.97 -1.39 4.72
N GLN A 69 -16.82 -1.13 3.73
CA GLN A 69 -18.24 -1.50 3.78
C GLN A 69 -18.42 -2.87 3.15
N ASN A 70 -19.12 -3.77 3.86
CA ASN A 70 -19.44 -5.10 3.36
C ASN A 70 -20.94 -5.21 3.07
N GLN A 71 -21.31 -5.57 1.85
CA GLN A 71 -22.69 -5.79 1.44
C GLN A 71 -22.87 -7.22 0.94
N VAL A 72 -23.75 -7.97 1.59
CA VAL A 72 -24.09 -9.34 1.16
C VAL A 72 -24.86 -9.26 -0.15
N LEU A 73 -24.35 -9.96 -1.16
CA LEU A 73 -24.98 -10.08 -2.48
C LEU A 73 -25.89 -11.30 -2.52
N GLU A 74 -25.38 -12.43 -2.04
CA GLU A 74 -26.06 -13.71 -2.14
C GLU A 74 -25.60 -14.65 -1.02
N ARG A 75 -26.51 -15.43 -0.46
CA ARG A 75 -26.19 -16.53 0.45
C ARG A 75 -26.46 -17.83 -0.29
N LEU A 76 -25.45 -18.67 -0.38
CA LEU A 76 -25.54 -19.98 -0.97
C LEU A 76 -25.58 -21.03 0.14
N ASP A 77 -26.37 -22.07 -0.11
CA ASP A 77 -26.37 -23.28 0.70
C ASP A 77 -25.00 -23.97 0.67
N ARG A 78 -24.87 -25.12 1.34
CA ARG A 78 -23.63 -25.85 1.59
C ARG A 78 -22.79 -26.26 0.35
N ALA A 79 -23.26 -25.96 -0.87
CA ALA A 79 -22.52 -26.16 -2.11
C ALA A 79 -21.59 -24.97 -2.42
N LEU A 80 -20.38 -25.25 -2.90
CA LEU A 80 -19.49 -24.17 -3.34
C LEU A 80 -20.14 -23.34 -4.45
N PRO A 81 -19.90 -22.02 -4.48
CA PRO A 81 -20.46 -21.15 -5.51
C PRO A 81 -19.96 -21.56 -6.90
N ASP A 82 -20.89 -21.64 -7.84
CA ASP A 82 -20.62 -21.99 -9.23
C ASP A 82 -19.71 -20.96 -9.92
N ASP A 83 -18.87 -21.41 -10.86
CA ASP A 83 -17.91 -20.55 -11.56
C ASP A 83 -18.59 -19.41 -12.30
N ARG A 84 -19.72 -19.71 -12.96
CA ARG A 84 -20.57 -18.77 -13.67
C ARG A 84 -21.15 -17.73 -12.74
N LEU A 85 -21.55 -18.12 -11.54
CA LEU A 85 -22.13 -17.21 -10.56
C LEU A 85 -21.08 -16.22 -10.07
N VAL A 86 -19.92 -16.74 -9.66
CA VAL A 86 -18.80 -15.90 -9.20
C VAL A 86 -18.32 -14.99 -10.32
N ALA A 87 -18.16 -15.51 -11.55
CA ALA A 87 -17.76 -14.71 -12.71
C ALA A 87 -18.81 -13.64 -13.07
N ARG A 88 -20.11 -13.94 -12.95
CA ARG A 88 -21.20 -12.98 -13.17
C ARG A 88 -21.12 -11.83 -12.18
N TRP A 89 -21.01 -12.13 -10.87
CA TRP A 89 -20.88 -11.10 -9.85
C TRP A 89 -19.56 -10.35 -9.92
N PHE A 90 -18.46 -11.03 -10.23
CA PHE A 90 -17.16 -10.41 -10.42
C PHE A 90 -17.19 -9.36 -11.54
N LYS A 91 -17.86 -9.68 -12.67
CA LYS A 91 -18.07 -8.74 -13.78
C LYS A 91 -19.09 -7.64 -13.44
N ALA A 92 -20.25 -8.01 -12.89
CA ALA A 92 -21.32 -7.07 -12.56
C ALA A 92 -20.85 -6.00 -11.57
N GLU A 93 -20.06 -6.41 -10.58
CA GLU A 93 -19.54 -5.52 -9.56
C GLU A 93 -18.26 -4.79 -9.97
N LYS A 94 -17.65 -5.19 -11.09
CA LYS A 94 -16.32 -4.74 -11.53
C LYS A 94 -15.30 -4.97 -10.41
N ALA A 95 -15.38 -6.13 -9.77
CA ALA A 95 -14.46 -6.53 -8.73
C ALA A 95 -13.05 -6.67 -9.31
N ARG A 96 -12.05 -6.29 -8.52
CA ARG A 96 -10.63 -6.40 -8.91
C ARG A 96 -9.93 -7.58 -8.26
N GLN A 97 -10.45 -8.01 -7.12
CA GLN A 97 -9.87 -9.06 -6.31
C GLN A 97 -10.99 -9.99 -5.85
N LEU A 98 -10.72 -11.29 -5.92
CA LEU A 98 -11.51 -12.34 -5.31
C LEU A 98 -10.85 -12.74 -3.98
N VAL A 99 -11.60 -12.62 -2.89
CA VAL A 99 -11.14 -12.92 -1.54
C VAL A 99 -11.87 -14.17 -1.04
N LEU A 100 -11.14 -15.14 -0.53
CA LEU A 100 -11.70 -16.28 0.19
C LEU A 100 -11.52 -16.06 1.69
N ARG A 101 -12.63 -15.93 2.42
CA ARG A 101 -12.64 -15.55 3.84
C ARG A 101 -13.07 -16.73 4.70
N PHE A 102 -12.21 -17.13 5.63
CA PHE A 102 -12.51 -18.19 6.59
C PHE A 102 -13.01 -17.63 7.92
N PRO A 103 -13.81 -18.39 8.67
CA PRO A 103 -14.25 -17.98 9.99
C PRO A 103 -13.08 -17.97 10.99
N ALA A 104 -13.17 -17.10 12.00
CA ALA A 104 -12.07 -16.82 12.92
C ALA A 104 -11.70 -18.01 13.84
N ASP A 105 -12.67 -18.87 14.12
CA ASP A 105 -12.54 -20.12 14.89
C ASP A 105 -11.60 -21.14 14.23
N ARG A 106 -11.45 -21.10 12.90
CA ARG A 106 -10.54 -21.97 12.15
C ARG A 106 -9.11 -21.44 12.08
N ALA A 107 -8.90 -20.19 12.46
CA ALA A 107 -7.59 -19.56 12.44
C ALA A 107 -6.97 -19.52 13.85
N LEU A 108 -5.66 -19.71 13.93
CA LEU A 108 -4.90 -19.49 15.16
C LEU A 108 -4.10 -18.20 15.02
N THR A 109 -4.40 -17.23 15.89
CA THR A 109 -3.65 -15.98 16.01
C THR A 109 -2.82 -16.00 17.29
N ARG A 110 -1.51 -15.78 17.16
CA ARG A 110 -0.58 -15.67 18.29
C ARG A 110 0.36 -14.48 18.14
N THR A 111 0.76 -13.92 19.28
CA THR A 111 1.81 -12.91 19.30
C THR A 111 3.17 -13.56 19.55
N LEU A 112 4.16 -13.24 18.72
CA LEU A 112 5.55 -13.68 18.83
C LEU A 112 6.49 -12.50 19.02
N SER A 113 7.63 -12.75 19.67
CA SER A 113 8.70 -11.76 19.87
C SER A 113 9.89 -12.09 18.98
N LEU A 114 10.03 -11.36 17.87
CA LEU A 114 11.08 -11.59 16.88
C LEU A 114 12.24 -10.58 17.03
N PRO A 115 13.46 -10.92 16.60
CA PRO A 115 14.57 -9.96 16.55
C PRO A 115 14.25 -8.77 15.61
N LEU A 116 14.72 -7.57 15.92
CA LEU A 116 14.55 -6.38 15.07
C LEU A 116 15.08 -6.58 13.64
N ALA A 117 16.16 -7.37 13.49
CA ALA A 117 16.72 -7.72 12.18
C ALA A 117 15.73 -8.49 11.28
N ALA A 118 14.73 -9.16 11.86
CA ALA A 118 13.72 -9.91 11.12
C ALA A 118 12.75 -9.03 10.34
N GLU A 119 12.71 -7.71 10.58
CA GLU A 119 11.75 -6.80 9.93
C GLU A 119 11.75 -6.90 8.40
N LYS A 120 12.93 -7.09 7.79
CA LYS A 120 13.06 -7.19 6.32
C LYS A 120 12.52 -8.52 5.77
N ASN A 121 12.64 -9.59 6.54
CA ASN A 121 12.31 -10.96 6.13
C ASN A 121 11.30 -11.59 7.09
N LEU A 122 10.29 -10.80 7.49
CA LEU A 122 9.39 -11.13 8.59
C LEU A 122 8.71 -12.48 8.41
N ARG A 123 8.19 -12.76 7.21
CA ARG A 123 7.50 -14.02 6.91
C ARG A 123 8.42 -15.23 7.02
N GLN A 124 9.68 -15.11 6.58
CA GLN A 124 10.63 -16.22 6.63
C GLN A 124 11.02 -16.52 8.08
N VAL A 125 11.38 -15.49 8.84
CA VAL A 125 11.77 -15.65 10.25
C VAL A 125 10.59 -16.13 11.10
N ALA A 126 9.37 -15.61 10.86
CA ALA A 126 8.17 -16.08 11.55
C ALA A 126 7.88 -17.57 11.28
N GLY A 127 8.13 -18.05 10.05
CA GLY A 127 7.97 -19.47 9.71
C GLY A 127 8.94 -20.36 10.47
N PHE A 128 10.22 -19.97 10.56
CA PHE A 128 11.24 -20.69 11.34
C PHE A 128 10.93 -20.71 12.84
N GLU A 129 10.48 -19.59 13.40
CA GLU A 129 10.13 -19.53 14.83
C GLU A 129 8.85 -20.30 15.13
N MET A 130 7.87 -20.30 14.22
CA MET A 130 6.64 -21.10 14.36
C MET A 130 6.94 -22.60 14.43
N ASP A 131 7.79 -23.10 13.53
CA ASP A 131 8.21 -24.51 13.47
C ASP A 131 8.91 -24.96 14.76
N ARG A 132 9.60 -24.03 15.44
CA ARG A 132 10.27 -24.31 16.72
C ARG A 132 9.34 -24.21 17.93
N LEU A 133 8.31 -23.38 17.87
CA LEU A 133 7.46 -23.01 19.02
C LEU A 133 6.09 -23.70 19.01
N THR A 134 5.69 -24.29 17.88
CA THR A 134 4.39 -24.94 17.71
C THR A 134 4.58 -26.26 16.96
N PRO A 135 3.67 -27.24 17.13
CA PRO A 135 3.71 -28.48 16.34
C PRO A 135 3.30 -28.26 14.87
N PHE A 136 3.08 -27.02 14.42
CA PHE A 136 2.69 -26.69 13.06
C PHE A 136 3.92 -26.25 12.26
N THR A 137 4.21 -26.99 11.21
CA THR A 137 5.29 -26.68 10.28
C THR A 137 4.81 -25.68 9.21
N ALA A 138 5.72 -24.90 8.63
CA ALA A 138 5.38 -23.85 7.64
C ALA A 138 4.75 -24.39 6.35
N ASP A 139 4.98 -25.67 6.03
CA ASP A 139 4.39 -26.39 4.91
C ASP A 139 2.98 -26.89 5.19
N GLN A 140 2.55 -27.04 6.45
CA GLN A 140 1.22 -27.52 6.82
C GLN A 140 0.18 -26.41 7.02
N VAL A 141 0.61 -25.15 7.07
CA VAL A 141 -0.26 -24.00 7.33
C VAL A 141 -0.06 -22.87 6.33
N TYR A 142 -1.14 -22.15 6.04
CA TYR A 142 -1.07 -20.81 5.49
C TYR A 142 -0.86 -19.83 6.62
N TYR A 143 0.05 -18.87 6.45
CA TYR A 143 0.37 -17.95 7.54
C TYR A 143 0.74 -16.55 7.06
N HIS A 144 0.44 -15.58 7.90
CA HIS A 144 0.74 -14.17 7.70
C HIS A 144 1.31 -13.60 9.01
N ALA A 145 2.38 -12.80 8.88
CA ALA A 145 3.03 -12.16 10.00
C ALA A 145 2.94 -10.65 9.85
N ARG A 146 2.51 -9.95 10.91
CA ARG A 146 2.36 -8.50 10.95
C ARG A 146 3.07 -7.90 12.15
N VAL A 147 3.81 -6.82 11.96
CA VAL A 147 4.43 -6.09 13.08
C VAL A 147 3.36 -5.28 13.82
N LEU A 148 3.13 -5.62 15.08
CA LEU A 148 2.29 -4.83 16.00
C LEU A 148 3.09 -3.68 16.61
N GLN A 149 4.32 -3.94 17.04
CA GLN A 149 5.15 -2.96 17.73
C GLN A 149 6.63 -3.17 17.42
N ARG A 150 7.36 -2.06 17.27
CA ARG A 150 8.83 -2.03 17.15
C ARG A 150 9.42 -1.59 18.48
N GLN A 151 10.35 -2.35 19.03
CA GLN A 151 11.04 -2.05 20.28
C GLN A 151 12.55 -1.93 20.02
N PRO A 152 13.01 -0.76 19.51
CA PRO A 152 14.40 -0.59 19.10
C PRO A 152 15.38 -0.72 20.28
N GLU A 153 14.99 -0.27 21.47
CA GLU A 153 15.79 -0.38 22.71
C GLU A 153 16.11 -1.82 23.08
N GLN A 154 15.13 -2.72 22.90
CA GLN A 154 15.27 -4.15 23.22
C GLN A 154 15.74 -4.98 22.02
N ARG A 155 15.95 -4.35 20.85
CA ARG A 155 16.22 -5.00 19.56
C ARG A 155 15.19 -6.11 19.23
N ARG A 156 13.93 -5.89 19.57
CA ARG A 156 12.82 -6.84 19.39
C ARG A 156 11.65 -6.23 18.61
N LEU A 157 10.82 -7.10 18.05
CA LEU A 157 9.58 -6.82 17.36
C LEU A 157 8.48 -7.65 17.99
N ARG A 158 7.36 -7.02 18.29
CA ARG A 158 6.13 -7.72 18.64
C ARG A 158 5.35 -7.96 17.35
N VAL A 159 5.13 -9.23 17.03
CA VAL A 159 4.59 -9.66 15.73
C VAL A 159 3.37 -10.52 15.98
N GLU A 160 2.28 -10.21 15.29
CA GLU A 160 1.11 -11.06 15.23
C GLU A 160 1.29 -12.06 14.09
N LEU A 161 1.16 -13.34 14.41
CA LEU A 161 1.17 -14.45 13.49
C LEU A 161 -0.24 -15.02 13.43
N THR A 162 -0.87 -14.94 12.27
CA THR A 162 -2.14 -15.61 11.98
C THR A 162 -1.86 -16.81 11.10
N THR A 163 -2.40 -17.96 11.48
CA THR A 163 -2.20 -19.25 10.81
C THR A 163 -3.52 -19.93 10.53
N LEU A 164 -3.61 -20.60 9.39
CA LEU A 164 -4.77 -21.34 8.94
C LEU A 164 -4.32 -22.70 8.38
N PRO A 165 -4.80 -23.84 8.90
CA PRO A 165 -4.35 -25.16 8.46
C PRO A 165 -4.67 -25.41 6.98
N ARG A 166 -3.69 -25.92 6.22
CA ARG A 166 -3.89 -26.27 4.82
C ARG A 166 -4.97 -27.31 4.61
N VAL A 167 -5.10 -28.27 5.53
CA VAL A 167 -6.14 -29.30 5.49
C VAL A 167 -7.55 -28.68 5.42
N ALA A 168 -7.77 -27.52 6.03
CA ALA A 168 -9.06 -26.83 5.99
C ALA A 168 -9.26 -25.99 4.70
N VAL A 169 -8.18 -25.59 4.04
CA VAL A 169 -8.18 -24.60 2.94
C VAL A 169 -8.02 -25.26 1.58
N ASP A 170 -7.09 -26.22 1.47
CA ASP A 170 -6.68 -26.87 0.23
C ASP A 170 -7.84 -27.55 -0.52
N PRO A 171 -8.79 -28.27 0.13
CA PRO A 171 -9.93 -28.86 -0.56
C PRO A 171 -10.77 -27.80 -1.29
N MET A 172 -10.98 -26.65 -0.64
CA MET A 172 -11.79 -25.55 -1.18
C MET A 172 -11.04 -24.81 -2.28
N LEU A 173 -9.74 -24.56 -2.10
CA LEU A 173 -8.90 -23.98 -3.15
C LEU A 173 -8.82 -24.88 -4.37
N LEU A 174 -8.75 -26.20 -4.18
CA LEU A 174 -8.72 -27.16 -5.29
C LEU A 174 -10.04 -27.13 -6.07
N GLN A 175 -11.18 -27.15 -5.38
CA GLN A 175 -12.50 -27.08 -6.02
C GLN A 175 -12.70 -25.77 -6.78
N LEU A 176 -12.33 -24.63 -6.19
CA LEU A 176 -12.36 -23.34 -6.88
C LEU A 176 -11.46 -23.35 -8.13
N ARG A 177 -10.26 -23.92 -8.03
CA ARG A 177 -9.35 -24.04 -9.18
C ARG A 177 -9.88 -24.94 -10.28
N GLN A 178 -10.54 -26.04 -9.94
CA GLN A 178 -11.22 -26.92 -10.91
C GLN A 178 -12.34 -26.18 -11.65
N GLN A 179 -12.99 -25.24 -10.97
CA GLN A 179 -13.97 -24.31 -11.51
C GLN A 179 -13.35 -23.10 -12.24
N GLY A 180 -12.02 -23.05 -12.41
CA GLY A 180 -11.34 -21.91 -13.05
C GLY A 180 -11.28 -20.63 -12.21
N LEU A 181 -11.71 -20.68 -10.96
CA LEU A 181 -11.64 -19.59 -10.00
C LEU A 181 -10.34 -19.67 -9.21
N SER A 182 -9.56 -18.58 -9.23
CA SER A 182 -8.36 -18.45 -8.40
C SER A 182 -8.53 -17.25 -7.48
N PRO A 183 -8.68 -17.44 -6.15
CA PRO A 183 -8.73 -16.33 -5.22
C PRO A 183 -7.39 -15.59 -5.17
N ASP A 184 -7.45 -14.26 -5.15
CA ASP A 184 -6.29 -13.37 -5.08
C ASP A 184 -5.82 -13.16 -3.62
N VAL A 185 -6.74 -13.32 -2.67
CA VAL A 185 -6.50 -13.12 -1.22
C VAL A 185 -7.18 -14.23 -0.42
N LEU A 186 -6.47 -14.71 0.61
CA LEU A 186 -7.01 -15.59 1.65
C LEU A 186 -6.97 -14.83 2.96
N ASP A 187 -8.13 -14.61 3.58
CA ASP A 187 -8.25 -13.89 4.84
C ASP A 187 -9.19 -14.59 5.84
N VAL A 188 -9.35 -13.95 7.00
CA VAL A 188 -10.12 -14.46 8.13
C VAL A 188 -11.10 -13.39 8.60
N VAL A 189 -12.29 -13.79 9.05
CA VAL A 189 -13.27 -12.87 9.65
C VAL A 189 -12.63 -12.11 10.82
N GLY A 190 -12.80 -10.79 10.85
CA GLY A 190 -12.25 -9.91 11.89
C GLY A 190 -10.76 -9.60 11.73
N ALA A 191 -10.10 -10.11 10.69
CA ALA A 191 -8.73 -9.70 10.36
C ALA A 191 -8.70 -8.32 9.71
N ASP A 192 -7.55 -7.64 9.86
CA ASP A 192 -7.31 -6.36 9.19
C ASP A 192 -7.23 -6.51 7.67
N SER A 193 -7.57 -5.44 6.95
CA SER A 193 -7.68 -5.41 5.48
C SER A 193 -6.39 -5.73 4.69
N ASP A 194 -5.24 -5.74 5.38
CA ASP A 194 -3.90 -6.07 4.85
C ASP A 194 -3.55 -7.56 5.01
N LEU A 195 -4.36 -8.35 5.72
CA LEU A 195 -4.07 -9.75 5.97
C LEU A 195 -4.27 -10.57 4.67
N ASN A 196 -3.18 -11.18 4.21
CA ASN A 196 -3.24 -12.14 3.10
C ASN A 196 -2.37 -13.36 3.44
N LEU A 197 -3.03 -14.46 3.77
CA LEU A 197 -2.43 -15.74 4.15
C LEU A 197 -1.78 -16.47 2.96
N LEU A 198 -2.16 -16.13 1.71
CA LEU A 198 -1.58 -16.79 0.53
C LEU A 198 -0.07 -16.52 0.44
N PRO A 199 0.72 -17.55 0.08
CA PRO A 199 2.14 -17.41 -0.23
C PRO A 199 2.31 -16.52 -1.47
N PRO A 200 3.36 -15.66 -1.50
CA PRO A 200 3.51 -14.66 -2.56
C PRO A 200 3.60 -15.29 -3.96
N GLU A 201 3.99 -16.56 -4.05
CA GLU A 201 4.06 -17.35 -5.29
C GLU A 201 2.66 -17.70 -5.83
N GLN A 202 1.65 -17.84 -4.96
CA GLN A 202 0.28 -18.18 -5.34
C GLN A 202 -0.61 -16.94 -5.58
N ARG A 203 -0.09 -15.74 -5.31
CA ARG A 203 -0.84 -14.49 -5.49
C ARG A 203 -0.91 -14.13 -6.97
N VAL A 204 -2.11 -14.14 -7.53
CA VAL A 204 -2.35 -13.66 -8.89
C VAL A 204 -2.08 -12.14 -8.95
N ARG A 205 -1.14 -11.72 -9.79
CA ARG A 205 -0.74 -10.32 -9.93
C ARG A 205 -1.70 -9.54 -10.84
N ARG A 206 -2.97 -9.42 -10.46
CA ARG A 206 -3.95 -8.63 -11.24
C ARG A 206 -3.86 -7.12 -11.00
N ASP A 207 -3.60 -6.68 -9.77
CA ASP A 207 -3.79 -5.27 -9.39
C ASP A 207 -2.57 -4.35 -9.70
N LEU A 208 -1.36 -4.90 -9.78
CA LEU A 208 -0.14 -4.08 -9.85
C LEU A 208 0.05 -3.37 -11.21
N TRP A 209 -0.38 -3.99 -12.31
CA TRP A 209 -0.21 -3.41 -13.64
C TRP A 209 -1.16 -2.23 -13.88
N GLU A 210 -2.43 -2.38 -13.52
CA GLU A 210 -3.42 -1.31 -13.65
C GLU A 210 -3.12 -0.13 -12.71
N GLN A 211 -2.66 -0.41 -11.49
CA GLN A 211 -2.22 0.65 -10.56
C GLN A 211 -0.99 1.39 -11.08
N ARG A 212 -0.02 0.68 -11.69
CA ARG A 212 1.15 1.30 -12.32
C ARG A 212 0.76 2.16 -13.52
N MET A 213 -0.12 1.69 -14.40
CA MET A 213 -0.61 2.48 -15.53
C MET A 213 -1.35 3.75 -15.08
N ARG A 214 -2.20 3.64 -14.05
CA ARG A 214 -2.89 4.81 -13.46
C ARG A 214 -1.90 5.80 -12.85
N ALA A 215 -0.92 5.31 -12.08
CA ALA A 215 0.12 6.15 -11.51
C ALA A 215 0.92 6.87 -12.60
N MET A 216 1.29 6.15 -13.67
CA MET A 216 1.97 6.72 -14.83
C MET A 216 1.12 7.80 -15.53
N ALA A 217 -0.19 7.56 -15.71
CA ALA A 217 -1.10 8.54 -16.29
C ALA A 217 -1.22 9.80 -15.42
N ILE A 218 -1.27 9.65 -14.10
CA ILE A 218 -1.31 10.78 -13.16
C ILE A 218 0.01 11.55 -13.20
N VAL A 219 1.15 10.87 -13.17
CA VAL A 219 2.48 11.51 -13.30
C VAL A 219 2.60 12.25 -14.64
N ALA A 220 2.14 11.65 -15.73
CA ALA A 220 2.13 12.29 -17.04
C ALA A 220 1.24 13.55 -17.06
N SER A 221 0.05 13.50 -16.44
CA SER A 221 -0.82 14.67 -16.31
C SER A 221 -0.19 15.78 -15.47
N LEU A 222 0.47 15.45 -14.35
CA LEU A 222 1.19 16.41 -13.52
C LEU A 222 2.36 17.04 -14.27
N LEU A 223 3.12 16.24 -15.03
CA LEU A 223 4.18 16.75 -15.91
C LEU A 223 3.64 17.72 -16.95
N LEU A 224 2.51 17.40 -17.58
CA LEU A 224 1.87 18.30 -18.54
C LEU A 224 1.45 19.63 -17.90
N VAL A 225 0.90 19.61 -16.68
CA VAL A 225 0.56 20.83 -15.94
C VAL A 225 1.80 21.66 -15.60
N VAL A 226 2.89 21.01 -15.18
CA VAL A 226 4.17 21.69 -14.89
C VAL A 226 4.74 22.33 -16.17
N VAL A 227 4.78 21.59 -17.28
CA VAL A 227 5.24 22.12 -18.58
C VAL A 227 4.37 23.29 -19.02
N ALA A 228 3.04 23.16 -18.94
CA ALA A 228 2.10 24.22 -19.27
C ALA A 228 2.24 25.47 -18.38
N SER A 229 2.74 25.32 -17.15
CA SER A 229 2.97 26.44 -16.21
C SER A 229 4.35 27.10 -16.41
N VAL A 230 5.37 26.33 -16.80
CA VAL A 230 6.73 26.85 -17.02
C VAL A 230 6.86 27.61 -18.34
N LEU A 231 6.14 27.19 -19.38
CA LEU A 231 6.10 27.85 -20.69
C LEU A 231 5.71 29.34 -20.63
N PRO A 232 4.60 29.75 -19.99
CA PRO A 232 4.20 31.16 -19.92
C PRO A 232 5.18 32.00 -19.08
N ILE A 233 5.80 31.42 -18.05
CA ILE A 233 6.83 32.09 -17.26
C ILE A 233 8.07 32.40 -18.11
N TRP A 234 8.46 31.47 -18.98
CA TRP A 234 9.52 31.71 -19.97
C TRP A 234 9.14 32.78 -21.00
N GLN A 235 7.90 32.77 -21.50
CA GLN A 235 7.43 33.79 -22.44
C GLN A 235 7.38 35.19 -21.80
N GLN A 236 6.96 35.30 -20.53
CA GLN A 236 6.94 36.58 -19.81
C GLN A 236 8.36 37.17 -19.61
N ARG A 237 9.38 36.34 -19.41
CA ARG A 237 10.77 36.80 -19.31
C ARG A 237 11.26 37.45 -20.62
N ALA A 238 10.87 36.90 -21.77
CA ALA A 238 11.24 37.46 -23.07
C ALA A 238 10.63 38.85 -23.31
N LEU A 239 9.40 39.07 -22.86
CA LEU A 239 8.71 40.37 -22.96
C LEU A 239 9.35 41.43 -22.04
N LEU A 240 9.76 41.06 -20.83
CA LEU A 240 10.43 41.98 -19.90
C LEU A 240 11.81 42.44 -20.39
N LEU A 241 12.55 41.56 -21.08
CA LEU A 241 13.82 41.92 -21.71
C LEU A 241 13.64 42.94 -22.85
N GLN A 242 12.56 42.83 -23.62
CA GLN A 242 12.24 43.82 -24.67
C GLN A 242 11.75 45.15 -24.11
N ALA A 243 11.00 45.13 -22.99
CA ALA A 243 10.55 46.35 -22.31
C ALA A 243 11.73 47.14 -21.71
N ASN A 244 12.69 46.47 -21.06
CA ASN A 244 13.90 47.11 -20.53
C ASN A 244 14.79 47.67 -21.65
N ALA A 245 14.89 47.00 -22.79
CA ALA A 245 15.63 47.51 -23.95
C ALA A 245 15.02 48.80 -24.52
N LYS A 246 13.70 49.00 -24.42
CA LYS A 246 13.05 50.27 -24.78
C LYS A 246 13.34 51.39 -23.78
N SER A 247 13.31 51.11 -22.48
CA SER A 247 13.63 52.09 -21.44
C SER A 247 15.07 52.58 -21.51
N GLY A 248 16.04 51.70 -21.81
CA GLY A 248 17.44 52.09 -21.99
C GLY A 248 17.67 53.04 -23.17
N ARG A 249 16.91 52.88 -24.27
CA ARG A 249 16.97 53.79 -25.43
C ARG A 249 16.37 55.17 -25.13
N LEU A 250 15.30 55.22 -24.33
CA LEU A 250 14.69 56.49 -23.91
C LEU A 250 15.57 57.26 -22.92
N GLN A 251 16.24 56.58 -21.98
CA GLN A 251 17.22 57.21 -21.10
C GLN A 251 18.46 57.69 -21.85
N ALA A 252 18.96 56.93 -22.82
CA ALA A 252 20.09 57.35 -23.66
C ALA A 252 19.76 58.61 -24.47
N ALA A 253 18.56 58.69 -25.05
CA ALA A 253 18.10 59.88 -25.77
C ALA A 253 17.90 61.09 -24.84
N ALA A 254 17.36 60.88 -23.64
CA ALA A 254 17.19 61.94 -22.64
C ALA A 254 18.54 62.48 -22.13
N ASN A 255 19.53 61.61 -21.92
CA ASN A 255 20.88 62.03 -21.52
C ASN A 255 21.59 62.82 -22.63
N GLN A 256 21.43 62.44 -23.90
CA GLN A 256 21.97 63.19 -25.03
C GLN A 256 21.35 64.60 -25.15
N ALA A 257 20.07 64.73 -24.86
CA ALA A 257 19.39 66.02 -24.84
C ALA A 257 19.85 66.92 -23.68
N MET A 258 20.22 66.35 -22.52
CA MET A 258 20.78 67.11 -21.40
C MET A 258 22.23 67.54 -21.61
N THR A 259 23.02 66.81 -22.40
CA THR A 259 24.41 67.18 -22.72
C THR A 259 24.53 68.27 -23.79
N LEU A 260 23.44 68.62 -24.47
CA LEU A 260 23.39 69.66 -25.52
C LEU A 260 22.82 71.00 -25.01
N ARG A 261 22.72 71.17 -23.69
CA ARG A 261 22.25 72.38 -23.03
C ARG A 261 23.34 72.97 -22.15
#